data_AF-A0A5P8ND42-F1
#
_entry.id   AF-A0A5P8ND42-F1
#
_cell.length_a   1.000
_cell.length_b   1.000
_cell.length_c   1.000
_cell.angle_alpha   90.00
_cell.angle_beta   90.00
_cell.angle_gamma   90.00
#
_symmetry.space_group_name_H-M   'P 1'
#
loop_
_entity.id
_entity.type
_entity.pdbx_description
1 polymer ?
#
loop_
_entity_poly.entity_id
_entity_poly.type
_entity_poly.pdbx_seq_one_letter_code
_entity_poly.pdbx_strand_id
1 'polypeptide(L)'
;MKEKIRTFIENVSSKDLKDVLKNHLYEIIEDKTKQRITLLIDKKYAMNVLRKPANLVKLIKGIYKKYGVKYKANIRLKIDTTHHDREMMLPHIIHYG
;
A
#
# COMPACT_ATOMS: atom_id res chain seq x y z
N MET A 1 3.02 -8.94 14.03
CA MET A 1 2.20 -8.00 13.22
C MET A 1 2.13 -6.68 13.98
N LYS A 2 2.63 -5.57 13.41
CA LYS A 2 2.82 -4.30 14.14
C LYS A 2 1.48 -3.83 14.74
N GLU A 3 1.42 -3.65 16.06
CA GLU A 3 0.21 -3.28 16.82
C GLU A 3 -0.55 -2.08 16.20
N LYS A 4 0.22 -1.12 15.66
CA LYS A 4 -0.28 0.04 14.90
C LYS A 4 -1.17 -0.32 13.71
N ILE A 5 -0.87 -1.41 12.99
CA ILE A 5 -1.63 -1.87 11.82
C ILE A 5 -2.98 -2.41 12.28
N ARG A 6 -2.99 -3.24 13.32
CA ARG A 6 -4.22 -3.84 13.87
C ARG A 6 -5.20 -2.76 14.31
N THR A 7 -4.74 -1.79 15.11
CA THR A 7 -5.56 -0.66 15.56
C THR A 7 -6.06 0.19 14.38
N PHE A 8 -5.28 0.32 13.30
CA PHE A 8 -5.73 1.05 12.11
C PHE A 8 -6.85 0.32 11.38
N ILE A 9 -6.71 -0.99 11.18
CA ILE A 9 -7.72 -1.83 10.51
C ILE A 9 -9.05 -1.79 11.27
N GLU A 10 -9.02 -1.77 12.60
CA GLU A 10 -10.24 -1.70 13.41
C GLU A 10 -11.04 -0.42 13.20
N ASN A 11 -10.36 0.70 12.90
CA ASN A 11 -10.97 2.01 12.65
C ASN A 11 -11.61 2.16 11.25
N VAL A 12 -11.32 1.25 10.31
CA VAL A 12 -11.91 1.29 8.96
C VAL A 12 -13.32 0.70 9.02
N SER A 13 -14.33 1.38 8.47
CA SER A 13 -15.72 0.92 8.67
C SER A 13 -16.17 -0.23 7.76
N SER A 14 -15.45 -0.54 6.68
CA SER A 14 -15.89 -1.54 5.68
C SER A 14 -15.17 -2.88 5.82
N LYS A 15 -15.95 -3.96 5.85
CA LYS A 15 -15.46 -5.35 6.02
C LYS A 15 -14.50 -5.77 4.91
N ASP A 16 -14.86 -5.54 3.63
CA ASP A 16 -13.97 -5.81 2.48
C ASP A 16 -12.63 -5.08 2.57
N LEU A 17 -12.65 -3.80 2.97
CA LEU A 17 -11.42 -3.03 3.11
C LEU A 17 -10.57 -3.50 4.28
N LYS A 18 -11.20 -3.90 5.39
CA LYS A 18 -10.48 -4.50 6.52
C LYS A 18 -9.74 -5.75 6.08
N ASP A 19 -10.38 -6.60 5.28
CA ASP A 19 -9.78 -7.86 4.81
C ASP A 19 -8.57 -7.61 3.91
N VAL A 20 -8.74 -6.74 2.89
CA VAL A 20 -7.65 -6.33 1.99
C VAL A 20 -6.48 -5.70 2.76
N LEU A 21 -6.77 -4.82 3.72
CA LEU A 21 -5.73 -4.21 4.55
C LEU A 21 -5.07 -5.24 5.47
N LYS A 22 -5.82 -6.15 6.08
CA LYS A 22 -5.26 -7.19 6.96
C LYS A 22 -4.30 -8.11 6.22
N ASN A 23 -4.61 -8.45 4.97
CA ASN A 23 -3.84 -9.39 4.17
C ASN A 23 -2.71 -8.74 3.36
N HIS A 24 -2.81 -7.45 3.01
CA HIS A 24 -1.86 -6.80 2.09
C HIS A 24 -1.20 -5.52 2.61
N LEU A 25 -1.59 -5.01 3.78
CA LEU A 25 -0.91 -3.86 4.38
C LEU A 25 0.41 -4.33 5.00
N TYR A 26 1.50 -3.89 4.39
CA TYR A 26 2.85 -4.22 4.83
C TYR A 26 3.26 -3.31 5.99
N GLU A 27 3.12 -1.99 5.82
CA GLU A 27 3.57 -1.01 6.80
C GLU A 27 2.77 0.29 6.73
N ILE A 28 2.69 0.98 7.87
CA ILE A 28 2.18 2.35 7.97
C ILE A 28 3.33 3.25 8.39
N ILE A 29 3.70 4.19 7.51
CA ILE A 29 4.71 5.21 7.79
C ILE A 29 3.99 6.49 8.17
N GLU A 30 4.27 6.99 9.36
CA GLU A 30 3.76 8.27 9.86
C GLU A 30 4.87 9.31 9.76
N ASP A 31 4.65 10.33 8.93
CA ASP A 31 5.51 11.51 8.82
C ASP A 31 4.82 12.67 9.55
N LYS A 32 5.22 12.89 10.81
CA LYS A 32 4.66 13.94 11.66
C LYS A 32 5.00 15.34 11.16
N THR A 33 6.18 15.52 10.57
CA THR A 33 6.68 16.80 10.07
C THR A 33 5.84 17.34 8.91
N LYS A 34 5.46 16.46 7.98
CA LYS A 34 4.63 16.81 6.81
C LYS A 34 3.16 16.50 7.01
N GLN A 35 2.77 16.01 8.20
CA GLN A 35 1.43 15.52 8.52
C GLN A 35 0.93 14.56 7.43
N ARG A 36 1.69 13.49 7.18
CA ARG A 36 1.42 12.52 6.12
C ARG A 36 1.42 11.10 6.65
N ILE A 37 0.41 10.33 6.30
CA ILE A 37 0.33 8.89 6.57
C ILE A 37 0.50 8.16 5.24
N THR A 38 1.53 7.33 5.14
CA THR A 38 1.79 6.50 3.96
C THR A 38 1.50 5.04 4.28
N LEU A 39 0.59 4.43 3.52
CA LEU A 39 0.26 3.02 3.58
C LEU A 39 1.07 2.28 2.51
N LEU A 40 1.92 1.36 2.94
CA LEU A 40 2.66 0.47 2.06
C LEU A 40 1.90 -0.82 1.86
N ILE A 41 1.57 -1.11 0.60
CA ILE A 41 0.78 -2.28 0.20
C ILE A 41 1.67 -3.26 -0.56
N ASP A 42 1.65 -4.53 -0.20
CA ASP A 42 2.51 -5.55 -0.82
C ASP A 42 2.11 -5.88 -2.27
N LYS A 43 0.80 -5.92 -2.57
CA LYS A 43 0.30 -6.40 -3.87
C LYS A 43 -0.37 -5.30 -4.71
N LYS A 44 -0.12 -5.34 -6.02
CA LYS A 44 -0.69 -4.38 -7.00
C LYS A 44 -2.22 -4.46 -7.09
N TYR A 45 -2.80 -5.66 -6.99
CA TYR A 45 -4.26 -5.81 -7.01
C TYR A 45 -4.92 -5.16 -5.78
N ALA A 46 -4.31 -5.30 -4.60
CA ALA A 46 -4.80 -4.66 -3.39
C ALA A 46 -4.75 -3.13 -3.53
N MET A 47 -3.66 -2.58 -4.09
CA MET A 47 -3.57 -1.16 -4.43
C MET A 47 -4.68 -0.71 -5.40
N ASN A 48 -5.00 -1.50 -6.42
CA ASN A 48 -6.11 -1.19 -7.34
C ASN A 48 -7.47 -1.17 -6.63
N VAL A 49 -7.72 -2.10 -5.71
CA VAL A 49 -8.95 -2.10 -4.90
C VAL A 49 -9.04 -0.85 -4.03
N LEU A 50 -7.93 -0.46 -3.37
CA LEU A 50 -7.87 0.74 -2.53
C LEU A 50 -7.97 2.04 -3.33
N ARG A 51 -7.51 2.04 -4.59
CA ARG A 51 -7.61 3.19 -5.51
C ARG A 51 -9.01 3.46 -6.03
N LYS A 52 -9.96 2.52 -5.88
CA LYS A 52 -11.35 2.78 -6.26
C LYS A 52 -11.89 3.95 -5.43
N PRO A 53 -12.56 4.95 -6.03
CA PRO A 53 -12.93 6.19 -5.35
C PRO A 53 -13.77 5.95 -4.09
N ALA A 54 -14.75 5.03 -4.15
CA ALA A 54 -15.56 4.66 -2.99
C ALA A 54 -14.72 4.11 -1.82
N ASN A 55 -13.67 3.35 -2.13
CA ASN A 55 -12.78 2.75 -1.12
C ASN A 55 -11.78 3.76 -0.58
N LEU A 56 -11.29 4.65 -1.45
CA LEU A 56 -10.36 5.70 -1.11
C LEU A 56 -10.99 6.68 -0.10
N VAL A 57 -12.25 7.08 -0.30
CA VAL A 57 -12.99 7.91 0.65
C VAL A 57 -13.12 7.24 2.03
N LYS A 58 -13.47 5.95 2.06
CA LYS A 58 -13.60 5.18 3.31
C LYS A 58 -12.27 5.05 4.04
N LEU A 59 -11.19 4.85 3.29
CA LEU A 59 -9.84 4.74 3.82
C LEU A 59 -9.33 6.08 4.38
N ILE A 60 -9.56 7.19 3.67
CA ILE A 60 -9.28 8.55 4.18
C ILE A 60 -10.05 8.82 5.47
N LYS A 61 -11.35 8.49 5.53
CA LYS A 61 -12.15 8.62 6.75
C LYS A 61 -11.56 7.82 7.92
N GLY A 62 -11.09 6.59 7.67
CA GLY A 62 -10.41 5.77 8.68
C GLY A 62 -9.10 6.40 9.18
N ILE A 63 -8.31 7.01 8.28
CA ILE A 63 -7.09 7.75 8.63
C ILE A 63 -7.43 8.98 9.47
N TYR A 64 -8.42 9.77 9.06
CA TYR A 64 -8.84 10.96 9.81
C TYR A 64 -9.39 10.62 11.19
N LYS A 65 -10.10 9.50 11.33
CA LYS A 65 -10.60 9.03 12.62
C LYS A 65 -9.47 8.67 13.58
N LYS A 66 -8.37 8.09 13.07
CA LYS A 66 -7.25 7.64 13.91
C LYS A 66 -6.20 8.72 14.16
N TYR A 67 -5.84 9.49 13.14
CA TYR A 67 -4.71 10.44 13.19
C TYR A 67 -5.16 11.92 13.13
N GLY A 68 -6.41 12.20 12.76
CA GLY A 68 -6.95 13.54 12.62
C GLY A 68 -7.01 14.05 11.17
N VAL A 69 -7.90 15.02 10.91
CA VAL A 69 -8.21 15.55 9.56
C VAL A 69 -7.04 16.27 8.90
N LYS A 70 -6.03 16.68 9.69
CA LYS A 70 -4.84 17.40 9.19
C LYS A 70 -3.87 16.50 8.41
N TYR A 71 -3.98 15.18 8.54
CA TYR A 71 -3.02 14.25 7.95
C TYR A 71 -3.38 13.86 6.51
N LYS A 72 -2.49 14.11 5.55
CA LYS A 72 -2.66 13.66 4.16
C LYS A 72 -2.39 12.15 4.03
N ALA A 73 -3.23 11.44 3.30
CA ALA A 73 -3.08 10.01 3.04
C ALA A 73 -2.33 9.75 1.74
N ASN A 74 -1.32 8.90 1.78
CA ASN A 74 -0.64 8.35 0.62
C ASN A 74 -0.73 6.82 0.63
N ILE A 75 -0.93 6.23 -0.54
CA ILE A 75 -0.90 4.79 -0.73
C ILE A 75 0.21 4.50 -1.72
N ARG A 76 1.16 3.66 -1.31
CA ARG A 76 2.30 3.26 -2.14
C ARG A 76 2.39 1.75 -2.18
N LEU A 77 2.77 1.23 -3.35
CA LEU A 77 3.16 -0.17 -3.47
C LEU A 77 4.51 -0.36 -2.77
N LYS A 78 4.66 -1.44 -2.02
CA LYS A 78 5.97 -1.91 -1.59
C LYS A 78 6.74 -2.24 -2.87
N ILE A 79 7.81 -1.49 -3.14
CA ILE A 79 8.70 -1.80 -4.25
C ILE A 79 9.68 -2.82 -3.67
N ASP A 80 9.51 -4.07 -4.05
CA ASP A 80 10.53 -5.08 -3.80
C ASP A 80 11.59 -4.89 -4.89
N THR A 81 12.68 -4.18 -4.57
CA THR A 81 13.87 -4.13 -5.43
C THR A 81 14.62 -5.46 -5.32
N THR A 82 13.96 -6.57 -5.65
CA THR A 82 14.69 -7.76 -6.04
C THR A 82 15.00 -7.59 -7.52
N HIS A 83 16.20 -7.05 -7.79
CA HIS A 83 16.86 -7.09 -9.10
C HIS A 83 17.12 -8.57 -9.45
N HIS A 84 16.12 -9.24 -10.00
CA HIS A 84 16.29 -10.49 -10.72
C HIS A 84 15.35 -10.42 -11.92
N ASP A 85 15.85 -10.80 -13.08
CA ASP A 85 15.06 -11.04 -14.31
C ASP A 85 14.82 -9.86 -15.28
N ARG A 86 15.69 -8.85 -15.30
CA ARG A 86 15.86 -8.01 -16.52
C ARG A 86 17.12 -8.34 -17.33
N GLU A 87 17.88 -9.36 -16.91
CA GLU A 87 19.06 -9.86 -17.62
C GLU A 87 18.80 -11.15 -18.41
N MET A 88 17.57 -11.69 -18.43
CA MET A 88 17.22 -12.87 -19.24
C MET A 88 16.57 -12.55 -20.60
N MET A 89 16.51 -11.28 -21.01
CA MET A 89 15.92 -10.84 -22.30
C MET A 89 16.95 -10.35 -23.33
N LEU A 90 18.18 -10.87 -23.32
CA LEU A 90 19.04 -10.77 -24.49
C LEU A 90 18.87 -12.04 -25.32
N PRO A 91 18.18 -12.00 -26.49
CA PRO A 91 18.26 -13.12 -27.41
C PRO A 91 19.74 -13.34 -27.74
N HIS A 92 20.22 -14.56 -27.49
CA HIS A 92 21.55 -14.99 -27.88
C HIS A 92 21.77 -14.61 -29.35
N ILE A 93 22.76 -13.74 -29.58
CA ILE A 93 23.21 -13.35 -30.91
C ILE A 93 23.52 -14.64 -31.67
N ILE A 94 22.77 -14.89 -32.74
CA ILE A 94 22.99 -16.01 -33.65
C ILE A 94 24.32 -15.73 -34.36
N HIS A 95 25.30 -16.60 -34.13
CA HIS A 95 26.61 -16.57 -34.78
C HIS A 95 26.43 -16.88 -36.28
N TYR A 96 26.87 -16.00 -37.17
CA TYR A 96 27.21 -16.37 -38.55
C TYR A 96 28.72 -16.57 -38.60
N GLY A 97 29.15 -17.82 -38.78
CA GLY A 97 30.50 -18.21 -39.18
C GLY A 97 30.41 -18.99 -40.48
#